data_AF-A0AA41H2W6-F1
#
_entry.id   AF-A0AA41H2W6-F1
#
_cell.length_a   1.000
_cell.length_b   1.000
_cell.length_c   1.000
_cell.angle_alpha   90.00
_cell.angle_beta   90.00
_cell.angle_gamma   90.00
#
_symmetry.space_group_name_H-M   'P 1'
#
loop_
_entity.id
_entity.type
_entity.pdbx_description
1 polymer ?
#
loop_
_entity_poly.entity_id
_entity_poly.type
_entity_poly.pdbx_seq_one_letter_code
_entity_poly.pdbx_strand_id
1 'polypeptide(L)'
;MSDMQNPPADWTVSYFKAVCADVGSWTWGTVQGAFNEKASITQIIVDAVIGMIPLVGDATAVRDLIAVVFGLTDDEEKRNSTWHWVLLVVLLFALIPVFGGVVKGVGRIIVKVAEEAAHMAAAAKMAHMVEGAKEIIEFLNRIGVKNAEKWLLALRISDHMGPLVEKFTHLMVTLDNILLKTRTKIAGIAPSLAKRIESLRNGLVKVRNKGKEMIPIAVKELDQKLREIQAYIRSGGETTSRLALHEVATGQKVATRTEERRLIEDGVLPTRNSRGGFDQNPASPLQPKQVGKYYKPEADYPNLLRVDPKTNEYNSVAAFAGKMVNRPLKDGEEVFRFFGPGRTTHGVLVDESGAGGAWWGIGHPPKTAKEWREKAAVLDSFNGDGFYVSARVVGNRGPKAVVGTVSEQFGEKIPGQFLPGGATQAFFFLDKRFQDILNQIGHNFANGAKRSKISDPLTGLEFTFYRTGWTDANGIWGYLRAPGTTTTQTARVGSREQATKHNEQVVIHP
;
A
#
# COMPACT_ATOMS: atom_id res chain seq x y z
N MET A 1 -39.31 -8.48 19.61
CA MET A 1 -38.72 -7.83 18.42
C MET A 1 -37.76 -6.77 18.96
N SER A 2 -36.46 -7.06 18.96
CA SER A 2 -35.42 -6.11 19.34
C SER A 2 -34.32 -6.18 18.28
N ASP A 3 -34.05 -5.04 17.66
CA ASP A 3 -33.17 -4.88 16.51
C ASP A 3 -31.77 -5.46 16.76
N MET A 4 -31.46 -6.55 16.06
CA MET A 4 -30.09 -6.96 15.79
C MET A 4 -29.50 -5.96 14.80
N GLN A 5 -28.78 -4.97 15.31
CA GLN A 5 -28.01 -4.06 14.47
C GLN A 5 -26.80 -4.80 13.89
N ASN A 6 -26.81 -4.90 12.56
CA ASN A 6 -25.81 -5.59 11.75
C ASN A 6 -24.38 -5.09 12.03
N PRO A 7 -23.38 -5.99 11.99
CA PRO A 7 -21.97 -5.59 11.98
C PRO A 7 -21.66 -4.69 10.76
N PRO A 8 -20.59 -3.87 10.81
CA PRO A 8 -20.14 -3.12 9.64
C PRO A 8 -20.02 -4.08 8.46
N ALA A 9 -20.70 -3.75 7.36
CA ALA A 9 -21.04 -4.69 6.30
C ALA A 9 -19.90 -5.67 5.94
N ASP A 10 -20.28 -6.96 5.93
CA ASP A 10 -19.57 -8.13 5.37
C ASP A 10 -18.56 -8.90 6.24
N TRP A 11 -18.81 -9.03 7.56
CA TRP A 11 -17.99 -9.92 8.41
C TRP A 11 -18.80 -11.10 8.95
N THR A 12 -18.29 -12.31 8.76
CA THR A 12 -18.79 -13.50 9.46
C THR A 12 -18.12 -13.62 10.83
N VAL A 13 -18.87 -14.04 11.84
CA VAL A 13 -18.39 -14.26 13.22
C VAL A 13 -17.18 -15.22 13.27
N SER A 14 -17.11 -16.15 12.33
CA SER A 14 -16.00 -17.10 12.13
C SER A 14 -14.72 -16.44 11.62
N TYR A 15 -14.81 -15.47 10.72
CA TYR A 15 -13.66 -14.72 10.21
C TYR A 15 -13.07 -13.77 11.27
N PHE A 16 -13.95 -13.12 12.06
CA PHE A 16 -13.55 -12.34 13.23
C PHE A 16 -12.73 -13.18 14.23
N LYS A 17 -13.16 -14.41 14.50
CA LYS A 17 -12.47 -15.34 15.41
C LYS A 17 -11.09 -15.79 14.91
N ALA A 18 -10.91 -15.98 13.60
CA ALA A 18 -9.64 -16.40 13.01
C ALA A 18 -8.56 -15.31 13.12
N VAL A 19 -8.94 -14.05 12.90
CA VAL A 19 -8.04 -12.90 13.06
C VAL A 19 -7.61 -12.72 14.52
N CYS A 20 -8.48 -13.01 15.50
CA CYS A 20 -8.11 -12.94 16.92
C CYS A 20 -7.12 -14.03 17.35
N ALA A 21 -7.14 -15.20 16.70
CA ALA A 21 -6.30 -16.34 17.03
C ALA A 21 -4.82 -16.15 16.62
N ASP A 22 -4.55 -15.58 15.43
CA ASP A 22 -3.18 -15.34 14.93
C ASP A 22 -2.40 -14.33 15.78
N VAL A 23 -3.09 -13.40 16.43
CA VAL A 23 -2.48 -12.34 17.27
C VAL A 23 -2.14 -12.86 18.68
N GLY A 24 -2.43 -14.12 19.01
CA GLY A 24 -2.12 -14.75 20.31
C GLY A 24 -0.66 -15.22 20.47
N SER A 25 0.06 -15.45 19.37
CA SER A 25 1.35 -16.17 19.35
C SER A 25 2.55 -15.38 19.90
N TRP A 26 2.60 -14.06 19.72
CA TRP A 26 3.72 -13.21 20.15
C TRP A 26 3.67 -12.81 21.64
N THR A 27 2.49 -12.42 22.15
CA THR A 27 2.29 -12.09 23.58
C THR A 27 2.65 -13.29 24.47
N TRP A 28 2.44 -14.51 23.96
CA TRP A 28 2.80 -15.76 24.62
C TRP A 28 4.30 -15.84 24.97
N GLY A 29 5.19 -15.30 24.13
CA GLY A 29 6.64 -15.31 24.36
C GLY A 29 7.06 -14.44 25.56
N THR A 30 6.51 -13.22 25.68
CA THR A 30 6.76 -12.32 26.81
C THR A 30 6.08 -12.81 28.09
N VAL A 31 4.95 -13.52 27.94
CA VAL A 31 4.14 -14.06 29.04
C VAL A 31 4.71 -15.37 29.60
N GLN A 32 5.42 -16.18 28.81
CA GLN A 32 5.99 -17.46 29.25
C GLN A 32 6.89 -17.36 30.49
N GLY A 33 7.58 -16.23 30.69
CA GLY A 33 8.40 -15.98 31.88
C GLY A 33 7.61 -15.92 33.19
N ALA A 34 6.32 -15.56 33.15
CA ALA A 34 5.43 -15.59 34.32
C ALA A 34 4.77 -16.96 34.56
N PHE A 35 4.88 -17.88 33.61
CA PHE A 35 4.14 -19.15 33.58
C PHE A 35 4.94 -20.36 34.03
N ASN A 36 6.23 -20.24 34.31
CA ASN A 36 6.98 -21.38 34.82
C ASN A 36 6.68 -21.59 36.31
N GLU A 37 6.09 -22.75 36.62
CA GLU A 37 5.55 -23.26 37.92
C GLU A 37 4.07 -23.01 38.30
N LYS A 38 3.24 -22.27 37.54
CA LYS A 38 1.86 -21.89 37.96
C LYS A 38 0.69 -22.43 37.12
N ALA A 39 0.94 -23.40 36.23
CA ALA A 39 -0.02 -23.83 35.21
C ALA A 39 -1.43 -24.22 35.72
N SER A 40 -1.55 -24.92 36.85
CA SER A 40 -2.83 -25.44 37.35
C SER A 40 -3.78 -24.37 37.91
N ILE A 41 -3.27 -23.40 38.66
CA ILE A 41 -4.06 -22.29 39.21
C ILE A 41 -4.58 -21.41 38.07
N THR A 42 -3.71 -21.12 37.11
CA THR A 42 -4.07 -20.26 35.98
C THR A 42 -5.12 -20.90 35.09
N GLN A 43 -5.04 -22.22 34.84
CA GLN A 43 -6.07 -22.95 34.10
C GLN A 43 -7.44 -22.87 34.79
N ILE A 44 -7.50 -23.11 36.11
CA ILE A 44 -8.74 -23.00 36.89
C ILE A 44 -9.35 -21.60 36.78
N ILE A 45 -8.52 -20.56 36.79
CA ILE A 45 -8.99 -19.17 36.73
C ILE A 45 -9.43 -18.79 35.32
N VAL A 46 -8.69 -19.20 34.29
CA VAL A 46 -9.08 -18.99 32.88
C VAL A 46 -10.43 -19.65 32.61
N ASP A 47 -10.61 -20.91 33.00
CA ASP A 47 -11.86 -21.67 32.81
C ASP A 47 -13.04 -21.00 33.55
N ALA A 48 -12.80 -20.49 34.77
CA ALA A 48 -13.82 -19.79 35.55
C ALA A 48 -14.18 -18.41 34.98
N VAL A 49 -13.22 -17.65 34.44
CA VAL A 49 -13.45 -16.30 33.89
C VAL A 49 -14.18 -16.37 32.54
N ILE A 50 -13.87 -17.35 31.69
CA ILE A 50 -14.53 -17.56 30.39
C ILE A 50 -16.05 -17.69 30.56
N GLY A 51 -16.52 -18.40 31.60
CA GLY A 51 -17.94 -18.59 31.86
C GLY A 51 -18.66 -17.38 32.46
N MET A 52 -17.94 -16.37 32.99
CA MET A 52 -18.53 -15.28 33.78
C MET A 52 -18.47 -13.90 33.12
N ILE A 53 -17.74 -13.72 32.02
CA ILE A 53 -17.75 -12.47 31.24
C ILE A 53 -18.59 -12.72 29.98
N PRO A 54 -19.90 -12.37 29.96
CA PRO A 54 -20.85 -12.74 28.90
C PRO A 54 -20.57 -12.14 27.50
N LEU A 55 -19.43 -11.47 27.32
CA LEU A 55 -19.03 -10.79 26.10
C LEU A 55 -17.64 -11.22 25.60
N VAL A 56 -16.91 -12.06 26.34
CA VAL A 56 -15.61 -12.56 25.90
C VAL A 56 -15.78 -13.95 25.32
N GLY A 57 -16.14 -14.00 24.03
CA GLY A 57 -16.25 -15.25 23.28
C GLY A 57 -14.90 -15.89 22.91
N ASP A 58 -13.78 -15.40 23.46
CA ASP A 58 -12.42 -15.83 23.11
C ASP A 58 -11.56 -16.08 24.36
N ALA A 59 -11.28 -17.36 24.62
CA ALA A 59 -10.43 -17.85 25.72
C ALA A 59 -9.03 -17.23 25.72
N THR A 60 -8.53 -16.85 24.54
CA THR A 60 -7.20 -16.26 24.36
C THR A 60 -7.12 -14.87 24.99
N ALA A 61 -8.15 -14.04 24.81
CA ALA A 61 -8.19 -12.69 25.38
C ALA A 61 -8.25 -12.70 26.91
N VAL A 62 -9.01 -13.65 27.49
CA VAL A 62 -9.06 -13.87 28.95
C VAL A 62 -7.70 -14.30 29.49
N ARG A 63 -7.05 -15.24 28.82
CA ARG A 63 -5.72 -15.73 29.20
C ARG A 63 -4.68 -14.61 29.23
N ASP A 64 -4.65 -13.78 28.18
CA ASP A 64 -3.73 -12.64 28.08
C ASP A 64 -3.95 -11.64 29.22
N LEU A 65 -5.21 -11.31 29.52
CA LEU A 65 -5.58 -10.39 30.60
C LEU A 65 -5.12 -10.91 31.96
N ILE A 66 -5.39 -12.18 32.27
CA ILE A 66 -4.98 -12.81 33.53
C ILE A 66 -3.46 -12.81 33.64
N ALA A 67 -2.76 -13.14 32.55
CA ALA A 67 -1.31 -13.18 32.52
C ALA A 67 -0.68 -11.82 32.88
N VAL A 68 -1.13 -10.75 32.24
CA VAL A 68 -0.61 -9.40 32.51
C VAL A 68 -0.97 -8.94 33.92
N VAL A 69 -2.22 -9.16 34.34
CA VAL A 69 -2.66 -8.80 35.70
C VAL A 69 -1.85 -9.53 36.76
N PHE A 70 -1.56 -10.83 36.60
CA PHE A 70 -0.75 -11.57 37.58
C PHE A 70 0.73 -11.24 37.51
N GLY A 71 1.26 -10.91 36.33
CA GLY A 71 2.59 -10.30 36.22
C GLY A 71 2.68 -9.03 37.07
N LEU A 72 1.65 -8.19 37.02
CA LEU A 72 1.55 -7.00 37.87
C LEU A 72 1.30 -7.34 39.34
N THR A 73 0.69 -8.46 39.72
CA THR A 73 0.58 -8.82 41.15
C THR A 73 1.91 -9.23 41.75
N ASP A 74 2.70 -9.95 40.97
CA ASP A 74 3.91 -10.63 41.46
C ASP A 74 5.15 -9.74 41.41
N ASP A 75 5.20 -8.80 40.47
CA ASP A 75 6.40 -8.03 40.16
C ASP A 75 6.16 -6.52 40.35
N GLU A 76 6.94 -5.91 41.23
CA GLU A 76 6.85 -4.49 41.52
C GLU A 76 7.41 -3.61 40.40
N GLU A 77 8.46 -4.05 39.71
CA GLU A 77 9.03 -3.32 38.58
C GLU A 77 8.02 -3.26 37.44
N LYS A 78 7.31 -4.37 37.17
CA LYS A 78 6.21 -4.39 36.19
C LYS A 78 5.07 -3.45 36.59
N ARG A 79 4.73 -3.36 37.89
CA ARG A 79 3.71 -2.40 38.37
C ARG A 79 4.11 -0.94 38.21
N ASN A 80 5.41 -0.65 38.21
CA ASN A 80 5.89 0.72 38.06
C ASN A 80 6.24 1.04 36.59
N SER A 81 6.25 0.04 35.70
CA SER A 81 6.51 0.18 34.27
C SER A 81 5.26 0.62 33.50
N THR A 82 5.29 1.82 32.94
CA THR A 82 4.20 2.35 32.09
C THR A 82 3.81 1.40 30.95
N TRP A 83 4.78 0.75 30.31
CA TRP A 83 4.53 -0.15 29.17
C TRP A 83 3.73 -1.41 29.53
N HIS A 84 3.89 -1.95 30.74
CA HIS A 84 3.06 -3.06 31.20
C HIS A 84 1.60 -2.64 31.40
N TRP A 85 1.36 -1.39 31.80
CA TRP A 85 0.01 -0.83 31.90
C TRP A 85 -0.56 -0.48 30.52
N VAL A 86 0.26 -0.02 29.57
CA VAL A 86 -0.14 0.16 28.16
C VAL A 86 -0.60 -1.18 27.57
N LEU A 87 0.17 -2.26 27.81
CA LEU A 87 -0.22 -3.61 27.39
C LEU A 87 -1.56 -4.02 28.01
N LEU A 88 -1.77 -3.77 29.30
CA LEU A 88 -3.05 -4.04 29.96
C LEU A 88 -4.21 -3.25 29.32
N VAL A 89 -4.02 -1.96 29.03
CA VAL A 89 -5.02 -1.13 28.34
C VAL A 89 -5.38 -1.68 26.96
N VAL A 90 -4.39 -2.09 26.18
CA VAL A 90 -4.60 -2.74 24.87
C VAL A 90 -5.46 -4.01 25.00
N LEU A 91 -5.21 -4.82 26.03
CA LEU A 91 -6.00 -6.03 26.29
C LEU A 91 -7.41 -5.72 26.78
N LEU A 92 -7.61 -4.67 27.58
CA LEU A 92 -8.92 -4.24 28.08
C LEU A 92 -9.86 -3.81 26.96
N PHE A 93 -9.34 -3.28 25.84
CA PHE A 93 -10.16 -2.99 24.66
C PHE A 93 -10.91 -4.24 24.15
N ALA A 94 -10.36 -5.45 24.26
CA ALA A 94 -11.08 -6.66 23.85
C ALA A 94 -12.35 -6.94 24.68
N LEU A 95 -12.51 -6.30 25.84
CA LEU A 95 -13.72 -6.41 26.67
C LEU A 95 -14.84 -5.46 26.22
N ILE A 96 -14.59 -4.61 25.22
CA ILE A 96 -15.54 -3.67 24.62
C ILE A 96 -16.11 -4.30 23.33
N PRO A 97 -17.41 -4.61 23.26
CA PRO A 97 -18.02 -5.24 22.09
C PRO A 97 -17.87 -4.44 20.80
N VAL A 98 -17.86 -5.16 19.66
CA VAL A 98 -17.90 -4.64 18.28
C VAL A 98 -16.65 -3.87 17.83
N PHE A 99 -16.23 -2.85 18.60
CA PHE A 99 -15.13 -1.95 18.26
C PHE A 99 -13.80 -2.38 18.90
N GLY A 100 -13.87 -2.97 20.09
CA GLY A 100 -12.71 -3.23 20.94
C GLY A 100 -11.68 -4.21 20.38
N GLY A 101 -12.12 -5.22 19.63
CA GLY A 101 -11.22 -6.17 18.97
C GLY A 101 -10.32 -5.50 17.92
N VAL A 102 -10.86 -4.55 17.16
CA VAL A 102 -10.12 -3.77 16.17
C VAL A 102 -9.11 -2.86 16.85
N VAL A 103 -9.53 -2.10 17.87
CA VAL A 103 -8.64 -1.21 18.62
C VAL A 103 -7.52 -1.97 19.32
N LYS A 104 -7.81 -3.14 19.88
CA LYS A 104 -6.78 -4.02 20.45
C LYS A 104 -5.73 -4.41 19.41
N GLY A 105 -6.14 -4.80 18.21
CA GLY A 105 -5.20 -5.13 17.14
C GLY A 105 -4.32 -3.96 16.74
N VAL A 106 -4.92 -2.77 16.56
CA VAL A 106 -4.17 -1.53 16.31
C VAL A 106 -3.22 -1.20 17.46
N GLY A 107 -3.69 -1.26 18.71
CA GLY A 107 -2.91 -0.96 19.90
C GLY A 107 -1.70 -1.88 20.08
N ARG A 108 -1.80 -3.16 19.69
CA ARG A 108 -0.66 -4.09 19.71
C ARG A 108 0.45 -3.67 18.76
N ILE A 109 0.09 -3.27 17.55
CA ILE A 109 1.05 -2.81 16.55
C ILE A 109 1.72 -1.51 17.05
N ILE A 110 0.96 -0.60 17.65
CA ILE A 110 1.51 0.63 18.25
C ILE A 110 2.55 0.30 19.33
N VAL A 111 2.26 -0.66 20.22
CA VAL A 111 3.20 -1.06 21.29
C VAL A 111 4.47 -1.66 20.70
N LYS A 112 4.35 -2.63 19.80
CA LYS A 112 5.49 -3.26 19.11
C LYS A 112 6.40 -2.22 18.47
N VAL A 113 5.80 -1.31 17.72
CA VAL A 113 6.49 -0.24 17.00
C VAL A 113 7.20 0.72 17.96
N ALA A 114 6.58 1.03 19.10
CA ALA A 114 7.19 1.89 20.10
C ALA A 114 8.34 1.21 20.86
N GLU A 115 8.23 -0.09 21.16
CA GLU A 115 9.28 -0.89 21.79
C GLU A 115 10.51 -1.03 20.88
N GLU A 116 10.29 -1.43 19.62
CA GLU A 116 11.36 -1.57 18.62
C GLU A 116 12.05 -0.22 18.34
N ALA A 117 11.28 0.87 18.31
CA ALA A 117 11.82 2.23 18.14
C ALA A 117 12.60 2.79 19.34
N ALA A 118 12.50 2.21 20.53
CA ALA A 118 13.05 2.80 21.75
C ALA A 118 14.59 2.93 21.71
N HIS A 119 15.25 2.05 20.95
CA HIS A 119 16.72 2.00 20.82
C HIS A 119 17.23 2.46 19.45
N MET A 120 16.34 3.00 18.59
CA MET A 120 16.68 3.39 17.23
C MET A 120 17.18 4.85 17.16
N ALA A 121 18.13 5.11 16.27
CA ALA A 121 18.50 6.46 15.88
C ALA A 121 17.29 7.20 15.29
N ALA A 122 17.24 8.53 15.40
CA ALA A 122 16.06 9.33 15.05
C ALA A 122 15.50 9.03 13.66
N ALA A 123 16.34 8.90 12.64
CA ALA A 123 15.90 8.55 11.28
C ALA A 123 15.31 7.14 11.18
N ALA A 124 15.91 6.16 11.85
CA ALA A 124 15.41 4.78 11.90
C ALA A 124 14.11 4.67 12.70
N LYS A 125 13.98 5.41 13.80
CA LYS A 125 12.74 5.53 14.58
C LYS A 125 11.61 6.08 13.71
N MET A 126 11.86 7.11 12.93
CA MET A 126 10.86 7.69 12.03
C MET A 126 10.42 6.70 10.95
N ALA A 127 11.37 5.99 10.32
CA ALA A 127 11.07 4.96 9.33
C ALA A 127 10.23 3.82 9.95
N HIS A 128 10.58 3.41 11.16
CA HIS A 128 9.89 2.36 11.87
C HIS A 128 8.47 2.75 12.33
N MET A 129 8.25 4.02 12.71
CA MET A 129 6.89 4.54 12.94
C MET A 129 6.03 4.51 11.67
N VAL A 130 6.63 4.74 10.49
CA VAL A 130 5.93 4.66 9.20
C VAL A 130 5.58 3.21 8.87
N GLU A 131 6.46 2.26 9.16
CA GLU A 131 6.15 0.82 9.06
C GLU A 131 5.00 0.43 9.97
N GLY A 132 5.02 0.90 11.23
CA GLY A 132 3.91 0.70 12.16
C GLY A 132 2.58 1.25 11.67
N ALA A 133 2.59 2.45 11.06
CA ALA A 133 1.40 3.03 10.44
C ALA A 133 0.86 2.13 9.32
N LYS A 134 1.73 1.58 8.47
CA LYS A 134 1.35 0.67 7.39
C LYS A 134 0.82 -0.66 7.91
N GLU A 135 1.48 -1.26 8.90
CA GLU A 135 1.05 -2.51 9.54
C GLU A 135 -0.36 -2.34 10.15
N ILE A 136 -0.67 -1.17 10.73
CA ILE A 136 -2.02 -0.85 11.20
C ILE A 136 -3.01 -0.76 10.04
N ILE A 137 -2.68 -0.06 8.96
CA ILE A 137 -3.57 0.05 7.80
C ILE A 137 -3.82 -1.31 7.15
N GLU A 138 -2.79 -2.14 7.02
CA GLU A 138 -2.89 -3.51 6.51
C GLU A 138 -3.76 -4.38 7.42
N PHE A 139 -3.54 -4.32 8.74
CA PHE A 139 -4.42 -4.98 9.70
C PHE A 139 -5.88 -4.54 9.52
N LEU A 140 -6.14 -3.24 9.45
CA LEU A 140 -7.49 -2.68 9.27
C LEU A 140 -8.12 -3.08 7.93
N ASN A 141 -7.32 -3.15 6.85
CA ASN A 141 -7.79 -3.60 5.54
C ASN A 141 -8.08 -5.10 5.54
N ARG A 142 -7.20 -5.94 6.11
CA ARG A 142 -7.36 -7.39 6.21
C ARG A 142 -8.65 -7.74 6.92
N ILE A 143 -8.96 -7.00 7.98
CA ILE A 143 -10.19 -7.26 8.72
C ILE A 143 -11.41 -6.72 7.97
N GLY A 144 -11.30 -5.74 7.08
CA GLY A 144 -12.39 -5.25 6.22
C GLY A 144 -12.94 -3.86 6.59
N VAL A 145 -12.11 -3.00 7.18
CA VAL A 145 -12.45 -1.60 7.45
C VAL A 145 -12.46 -0.84 6.12
N LYS A 146 -13.67 -0.48 5.64
CA LYS A 146 -13.91 0.14 4.32
C LYS A 146 -13.00 1.32 3.96
N ASN A 147 -12.57 2.10 4.95
CA ASN A 147 -11.59 3.18 4.78
C ASN A 147 -10.67 3.21 6.00
N ALA A 148 -9.66 2.34 6.00
CA ALA A 148 -8.71 2.15 7.10
C ALA A 148 -8.00 3.45 7.51
N GLU A 149 -7.57 4.26 6.53
CA GLU A 149 -6.90 5.54 6.79
C GLU A 149 -7.84 6.53 7.50
N LYS A 150 -9.06 6.72 6.98
CA LYS A 150 -10.05 7.58 7.61
C LYS A 150 -10.42 7.09 9.01
N TRP A 151 -10.57 5.78 9.19
CA TRP A 151 -10.89 5.17 10.47
C TRP A 151 -9.75 5.39 11.48
N LEU A 152 -8.51 5.13 11.07
CA LEU A 152 -7.33 5.29 11.91
C LEU A 152 -7.10 6.76 12.28
N LEU A 153 -7.31 7.69 11.35
CA LEU A 153 -7.23 9.13 11.60
C LEU A 153 -8.32 9.66 12.54
N ALA A 154 -9.46 8.98 12.60
CA ALA A 154 -10.56 9.30 13.49
C ALA A 154 -10.42 8.64 14.88
N LEU A 155 -9.61 7.58 15.01
CA LEU A 155 -9.40 6.89 16.28
C LEU A 155 -8.78 7.83 17.32
N ARG A 156 -9.36 7.82 18.52
CA ARG A 156 -8.84 8.50 19.70
C ARG A 156 -8.98 7.58 20.89
N ILE A 157 -7.87 7.09 21.41
CA ILE A 157 -7.86 6.14 22.51
C ILE A 157 -8.32 6.81 23.80
N SER A 158 -7.97 8.09 23.95
CA SER A 158 -8.41 8.94 25.07
C SER A 158 -9.94 9.05 25.20
N ASP A 159 -10.68 8.96 24.09
CA ASP A 159 -12.16 9.05 24.10
C ASP A 159 -12.81 7.84 24.80
N HIS A 160 -12.04 6.75 25.03
CA HIS A 160 -12.51 5.51 25.66
C HIS A 160 -12.07 5.35 27.12
N MET A 161 -11.57 6.40 27.76
CA MET A 161 -11.09 6.36 29.15
C MET A 161 -12.12 5.78 30.14
N GLY A 162 -13.35 6.30 30.12
CA GLY A 162 -14.43 5.86 31.01
C GLY A 162 -14.72 4.36 30.88
N PRO A 163 -15.04 3.87 29.67
CA PRO A 163 -15.22 2.44 29.43
C PRO A 163 -14.03 1.57 29.85
N LEU A 164 -12.79 2.00 29.60
CA LEU A 164 -11.60 1.23 29.98
C LEU A 164 -11.43 1.10 31.50
N VAL A 165 -11.65 2.19 32.24
CA VAL A 165 -11.62 2.18 33.73
C VAL A 165 -12.72 1.29 34.29
N GLU A 166 -13.91 1.31 33.70
CA GLU A 166 -15.01 0.44 34.08
C GLU A 166 -14.67 -1.04 33.86
N LYS A 167 -14.16 -1.38 32.67
CA LYS A 167 -13.76 -2.76 32.34
C LYS A 167 -12.63 -3.26 33.22
N PHE A 168 -11.64 -2.43 33.53
CA PHE A 168 -10.58 -2.76 34.48
C PHE A 168 -11.15 -3.04 35.87
N THR A 169 -12.02 -2.16 36.36
CA THR A 169 -12.63 -2.30 37.69
C THR A 169 -13.45 -3.60 37.78
N HIS A 170 -14.26 -3.87 36.76
CA HIS A 170 -15.04 -5.09 36.68
C HIS A 170 -14.14 -6.33 36.65
N LEU A 171 -13.09 -6.33 35.82
CA LEU A 171 -12.11 -7.43 35.76
C LEU A 171 -11.49 -7.70 37.14
N MET A 172 -11.10 -6.65 37.86
CA MET A 172 -10.49 -6.79 39.19
C MET A 172 -11.44 -7.38 40.23
N VAL A 173 -12.71 -6.96 40.21
CA VAL A 173 -13.75 -7.52 41.08
C VAL A 173 -14.04 -8.97 40.72
N THR A 174 -14.14 -9.31 39.42
CA THR A 174 -14.36 -10.69 38.96
C THR A 174 -13.22 -11.61 39.41
N LEU A 175 -11.96 -11.19 39.23
CA LEU A 175 -10.80 -11.99 39.64
C LEU A 175 -10.73 -12.19 41.15
N ASP A 176 -10.96 -11.15 41.96
CA ASP A 176 -10.98 -11.28 43.43
C ASP A 176 -12.09 -12.24 43.90
N ASN A 177 -13.28 -12.12 43.31
CA ASN A 177 -14.41 -13.01 43.62
C ASN A 177 -14.11 -14.48 43.27
N ILE A 178 -13.48 -14.74 42.13
CA ILE A 178 -13.09 -16.10 41.71
C ILE A 178 -12.03 -16.65 42.65
N LEU A 179 -10.98 -15.89 42.94
CA LEU A 179 -9.92 -16.30 43.86
C LEU A 179 -10.47 -16.57 45.27
N LEU A 180 -11.37 -15.72 45.78
CA LEU A 180 -12.02 -15.94 47.06
C LEU A 180 -12.82 -17.24 47.08
N LYS A 181 -13.67 -17.47 46.08
CA LYS A 181 -14.47 -18.71 45.97
C LYS A 181 -13.59 -19.94 45.88
N THR A 182 -12.52 -19.89 45.08
CA THR A 182 -11.56 -21.00 44.94
C THR A 182 -10.82 -21.26 46.24
N ARG A 183 -10.32 -20.22 46.93
CA ARG A 183 -9.67 -20.34 48.24
C ARG A 183 -10.57 -21.05 49.24
N THR A 184 -11.82 -20.59 49.39
CA THR A 184 -12.75 -21.15 50.38
C THR A 184 -12.98 -22.65 50.17
N LYS A 185 -13.03 -23.11 48.91
CA LYS A 185 -13.21 -24.54 48.59
C LYS A 185 -11.98 -25.39 48.89
N ILE A 186 -10.78 -24.84 48.76
CA ILE A 186 -9.52 -25.62 48.88
C ILE A 186 -8.80 -25.42 50.22
N ALA A 187 -9.23 -24.49 51.06
CA ALA A 187 -8.49 -24.08 52.26
C ALA A 187 -8.20 -25.25 53.22
N GLY A 188 -9.15 -26.19 53.36
CA GLY A 188 -9.00 -27.38 54.19
C GLY A 188 -8.28 -28.55 53.51
N ILE A 189 -8.14 -28.53 52.17
CA ILE A 189 -7.58 -29.64 51.38
C ILE A 189 -6.13 -29.35 50.98
N ALA A 190 -5.84 -28.10 50.59
CA ALA A 190 -4.52 -27.67 50.14
C ALA A 190 -4.14 -26.30 50.76
N PRO A 191 -3.68 -26.27 52.02
CA PRO A 191 -3.39 -25.02 52.74
C PRO A 191 -2.31 -24.16 52.08
N SER A 192 -1.29 -24.78 51.47
CA SER A 192 -0.24 -24.08 50.73
C SER A 192 -0.78 -23.37 49.48
N LEU A 193 -1.72 -23.99 48.77
CA LEU A 193 -2.38 -23.43 47.61
C LEU A 193 -3.32 -22.28 48.01
N ALA A 194 -4.05 -22.44 49.11
CA ALA A 194 -4.89 -21.38 49.67
C ALA A 194 -4.09 -20.14 50.09
N LYS A 195 -2.88 -20.32 50.65
CA LYS A 195 -1.94 -19.22 50.94
C LYS A 195 -1.46 -18.51 49.66
N ARG A 196 -1.16 -19.26 48.59
CA ARG A 196 -0.79 -18.68 47.28
C ARG A 196 -1.92 -17.85 46.69
N ILE A 197 -3.16 -18.35 46.74
CA ILE A 197 -4.33 -17.60 46.30
C ILE A 197 -4.49 -16.29 47.10
N GLU A 198 -4.29 -16.34 48.42
CA GLU A 198 -4.38 -15.12 49.23
C GLU A 198 -3.28 -14.10 48.88
N SER A 199 -2.06 -14.56 48.61
CA SER A 199 -0.99 -13.70 48.12
C SER A 199 -1.36 -13.01 46.81
N LEU A 200 -1.94 -13.76 45.86
CA LEU A 200 -2.44 -13.21 44.60
C LEU A 200 -3.53 -12.16 44.85
N ARG A 201 -4.50 -12.42 45.73
CA ARG A 201 -5.56 -11.45 46.08
C ARG A 201 -4.99 -10.16 46.67
N ASN A 202 -4.03 -10.26 47.57
CA ASN A 202 -3.32 -9.09 48.12
C ASN A 202 -2.58 -8.31 47.02
N GLY A 203 -1.96 -9.02 46.07
CA GLY A 203 -1.38 -8.42 44.88
C GLY A 203 -2.41 -7.71 44.00
N LEU A 204 -3.60 -8.31 43.77
CA LEU A 204 -4.68 -7.67 43.00
C LEU A 204 -5.15 -6.37 43.64
N VAL A 205 -5.18 -6.27 44.98
CA VAL A 205 -5.49 -5.01 45.67
C VAL A 205 -4.46 -3.93 45.32
N LYS A 206 -3.17 -4.27 45.29
CA LYS A 206 -2.10 -3.34 44.88
C LYS A 206 -2.27 -2.90 43.43
N VAL A 207 -2.55 -3.84 42.52
CA VAL A 207 -2.80 -3.56 41.10
C VAL A 207 -4.03 -2.66 40.95
N ARG A 208 -5.15 -2.98 41.59
CA ARG A 208 -6.38 -2.17 41.55
C ARG A 208 -6.13 -0.73 42.03
N ASN A 209 -5.38 -0.56 43.11
CA ASN A 209 -5.07 0.76 43.65
C ASN A 209 -4.15 1.55 42.72
N LYS A 210 -3.07 0.93 42.22
CA LYS A 210 -2.12 1.56 41.30
C LYS A 210 -2.75 1.86 39.94
N GLY A 211 -3.73 1.05 39.50
CA GLY A 211 -4.47 1.26 38.27
C GLY A 211 -5.26 2.57 38.21
N LYS A 212 -5.66 3.14 39.36
CA LYS A 212 -6.31 4.47 39.40
C LYS A 212 -5.41 5.57 38.83
N GLU A 213 -4.10 5.42 39.01
CA GLU A 213 -3.07 6.33 38.51
C GLU A 213 -2.57 5.89 37.13
N MET A 214 -2.25 4.60 36.99
CA MET A 214 -1.54 4.10 35.81
C MET A 214 -2.43 3.88 34.58
N ILE A 215 -3.73 3.60 34.74
CA ILE A 215 -4.63 3.46 33.58
C ILE A 215 -4.74 4.80 32.81
N PRO A 216 -4.98 5.96 33.45
CA PRO A 216 -4.93 7.25 32.77
C PRO A 216 -3.60 7.53 32.07
N ILE A 217 -2.47 7.24 32.74
CA ILE A 217 -1.12 7.44 32.19
C ILE A 217 -0.93 6.56 30.95
N ALA A 218 -1.26 5.28 31.04
CA ALA A 218 -1.13 4.33 29.96
C ALA A 218 -2.02 4.66 28.75
N VAL A 219 -3.26 5.09 28.99
CA VAL A 219 -4.16 5.56 27.93
C VAL A 219 -3.58 6.78 27.22
N LYS A 220 -3.05 7.74 27.98
CA LYS A 220 -2.43 8.94 27.42
C LYS A 220 -1.17 8.61 26.61
N GLU A 221 -0.32 7.73 27.12
CA GLU A 221 0.89 7.28 26.43
C GLU A 221 0.54 6.57 25.12
N LEU A 222 -0.42 5.64 25.16
CA LEU A 222 -0.87 4.91 23.98
C LEU A 222 -1.53 5.84 22.94
N ASP A 223 -2.35 6.81 23.39
CA ASP A 223 -2.95 7.82 22.52
C ASP A 223 -1.88 8.75 21.92
N GLN A 224 -0.83 9.07 22.66
CA GLN A 224 0.30 9.85 22.15
C GLN A 224 1.04 9.10 21.05
N LYS A 225 1.30 7.80 21.23
CA LYS A 225 1.89 6.95 20.18
C LYS A 225 0.98 6.77 18.98
N LEU A 226 -0.32 6.63 19.19
CA LEU A 226 -1.30 6.67 18.11
C LEU A 226 -1.21 8.01 17.34
N ARG A 227 -1.10 9.15 18.04
CA ARG A 227 -0.99 10.47 17.39
C ARG A 227 0.31 10.63 16.61
N GLU A 228 1.43 10.12 17.13
CA GLU A 228 2.70 10.06 16.39
C GLU A 228 2.47 9.30 15.07
N ILE A 229 1.88 8.11 15.14
CA ILE A 229 1.54 7.28 13.97
C ILE A 229 0.57 7.99 13.00
N GLN A 230 -0.49 8.63 13.52
CA GLN A 230 -1.46 9.37 12.71
C GLN A 230 -0.85 10.61 12.06
N ALA A 231 0.13 11.27 12.69
CA ALA A 231 0.78 12.43 12.13
C ALA A 231 1.46 12.08 10.80
N TYR A 232 2.08 10.90 10.70
CA TYR A 232 2.62 10.40 9.44
C TYR A 232 1.55 10.18 8.37
N ILE A 233 0.34 9.76 8.76
CA ILE A 233 -0.75 9.56 7.81
C ILE A 233 -1.32 10.91 7.34
N ARG A 234 -1.50 11.88 8.24
CA ARG A 234 -2.02 13.23 7.90
C ARG A 234 -1.03 14.04 7.05
N SER A 235 0.26 13.84 7.23
CA SER A 235 1.29 14.56 6.49
C SER A 235 1.70 13.91 5.16
N GLY A 236 1.06 12.81 4.76
CA GLY A 236 1.59 11.97 3.68
C GLY A 236 3.00 11.41 3.97
N GLY A 237 3.44 11.48 5.23
CA GLY A 237 4.78 11.16 5.70
C GLY A 237 5.76 12.33 5.73
N GLU A 238 5.36 13.59 5.46
CA GLU A 238 6.23 14.76 5.55
C GLU A 238 6.03 15.55 6.85
N THR A 239 6.81 15.24 7.89
CA THR A 239 7.00 16.20 8.99
C THR A 239 8.35 16.88 8.82
N THR A 240 8.33 18.12 8.32
CA THR A 240 9.47 19.04 8.34
C THR A 240 9.71 19.50 9.78
N SER A 241 10.91 19.28 10.34
CA SER A 241 11.67 20.32 11.06
C SER A 241 13.06 19.85 11.50
N ARG A 242 14.08 20.61 11.06
CA ARG A 242 15.38 20.87 11.72
C ARG A 242 15.96 19.76 12.64
N LEU A 243 16.96 19.03 12.15
CA LEU A 243 18.20 18.77 12.90
C LEU A 243 19.23 18.08 12.00
N ALA A 244 20.30 18.83 11.69
CA ALA A 244 21.64 18.43 11.27
C ALA A 244 21.81 17.40 10.12
N LEU A 245 22.14 17.93 8.94
CA LEU A 245 22.90 17.28 7.87
C LEU A 245 24.23 16.71 8.40
N HIS A 246 24.60 15.50 7.99
CA HIS A 246 26.00 15.09 7.73
C HIS A 246 25.99 14.04 6.60
N GLU A 247 26.75 14.31 5.54
CA GLU A 247 26.98 13.50 4.34
C GLU A 247 27.87 12.27 4.63
N VAL A 248 27.83 11.22 3.78
CA VAL A 248 28.99 10.67 3.01
C VAL A 248 28.52 9.65 1.94
N ALA A 249 28.82 10.01 0.69
CA ALA A 249 29.35 9.31 -0.50
C ALA A 249 29.26 7.77 -0.78
N THR A 250 28.94 7.51 -2.07
CA THR A 250 29.53 6.57 -3.07
C THR A 250 29.12 5.09 -3.18
N GLY A 251 28.79 4.68 -4.42
CA GLY A 251 29.16 3.37 -5.00
C GLY A 251 28.09 2.63 -5.82
N GLN A 252 28.09 2.76 -7.16
CA GLN A 252 27.27 1.97 -8.11
C GLN A 252 27.77 0.53 -8.30
N LYS A 253 26.84 -0.41 -8.57
CA LYS A 253 27.06 -1.58 -9.46
C LYS A 253 25.75 -2.13 -10.05
N VAL A 254 25.88 -2.66 -11.26
CA VAL A 254 24.87 -3.07 -12.27
C VAL A 254 24.20 -4.41 -11.92
N ALA A 255 22.89 -4.54 -12.17
CA ALA A 255 22.11 -5.77 -11.96
C ALA A 255 21.65 -6.41 -13.29
N THR A 256 21.49 -7.73 -13.30
CA THR A 256 21.02 -8.54 -14.46
C THR A 256 19.55 -8.96 -14.29
N ARG A 257 18.85 -9.24 -15.41
CA ARG A 257 17.38 -9.44 -15.49
C ARG A 257 16.72 -10.42 -14.52
N THR A 258 17.47 -11.37 -13.95
CA THR A 258 16.92 -12.34 -12.99
C THR A 258 17.05 -11.84 -11.54
N GLU A 259 18.00 -10.95 -11.28
CA GLU A 259 18.11 -10.19 -10.02
C GLU A 259 17.17 -8.99 -10.01
N GLU A 260 16.87 -8.37 -11.15
CA GLU A 260 15.81 -7.35 -11.24
C GLU A 260 14.45 -7.95 -10.85
N ARG A 261 14.10 -9.15 -11.32
CA ARG A 261 12.86 -9.83 -10.93
C ARG A 261 12.79 -10.22 -9.44
N ARG A 262 13.93 -10.34 -8.75
CA ARG A 262 14.02 -10.64 -7.30
C ARG A 262 14.19 -9.39 -6.43
N LEU A 263 14.78 -8.31 -6.96
CA LEU A 263 14.77 -6.97 -6.36
C LEU A 263 13.37 -6.33 -6.44
N ILE A 264 12.50 -6.82 -7.34
CA ILE A 264 11.12 -6.35 -7.54
C ILE A 264 10.12 -6.93 -6.52
N GLU A 265 10.48 -7.92 -5.70
CA GLU A 265 9.62 -8.33 -4.58
C GLU A 265 9.77 -7.45 -3.33
N ASP A 266 10.71 -6.50 -3.34
CA ASP A 266 11.13 -5.78 -2.12
C ASP A 266 11.55 -4.31 -2.29
N GLY A 267 11.28 -3.72 -3.45
CA GLY A 267 11.36 -2.28 -3.66
C GLY A 267 9.99 -1.76 -4.06
N VAL A 268 9.38 -0.91 -3.24
CA VAL A 268 8.06 -0.32 -3.46
C VAL A 268 7.99 0.34 -4.85
N LEU A 269 7.43 -0.37 -5.83
CA LEU A 269 6.71 0.28 -6.92
C LEU A 269 5.32 0.69 -6.40
N PRO A 270 4.81 1.83 -6.85
CA PRO A 270 3.57 2.41 -6.34
C PRO A 270 2.40 1.46 -6.42
N THR A 271 1.80 1.28 -5.25
CA THR A 271 0.48 0.71 -5.09
C THR A 271 -0.49 1.39 -6.04
N ARG A 272 -1.19 0.56 -6.82
CA ARG A 272 -2.46 0.89 -7.48
C ARG A 272 -3.21 1.91 -6.62
N ASN A 273 -3.45 3.10 -7.14
CA ASN A 273 -4.30 4.06 -6.46
C ASN A 273 -5.70 3.43 -6.25
N SER A 274 -6.51 4.01 -5.37
CA SER A 274 -7.89 3.59 -5.09
C SER A 274 -8.84 3.60 -6.31
N ARG A 275 -8.38 3.91 -7.54
CA ARG A 275 -9.10 3.80 -8.81
C ARG A 275 -8.61 2.66 -9.73
N GLY A 276 -7.47 2.02 -9.45
CA GLY A 276 -6.80 1.02 -10.29
C GLY A 276 -6.13 1.61 -11.54
N GLY A 277 -5.00 1.02 -11.96
CA GLY A 277 -4.42 1.23 -13.30
C GLY A 277 -5.13 0.39 -14.36
N PHE A 278 -4.80 0.60 -15.63
CA PHE A 278 -5.29 -0.22 -16.74
C PHE A 278 -4.34 -1.40 -16.95
N ASP A 279 -4.69 -2.56 -16.39
CA ASP A 279 -3.81 -3.74 -16.40
C ASP A 279 -3.26 -4.07 -17.80
N GLN A 280 -1.97 -4.40 -17.83
CA GLN A 280 -1.33 -4.89 -19.05
C GLN A 280 -1.98 -6.20 -19.51
N ASN A 281 -2.21 -6.32 -20.82
CA ASN A 281 -2.69 -7.57 -21.38
C ASN A 281 -1.68 -8.71 -21.14
N PRO A 282 -2.15 -9.95 -20.90
CA PRO A 282 -1.29 -11.12 -20.94
C PRO A 282 -0.52 -11.18 -22.26
N ALA A 283 0.81 -11.23 -22.17
CA ALA A 283 1.71 -11.10 -23.32
C ALA A 283 2.67 -12.29 -23.50
N SER A 284 2.48 -13.38 -22.74
CA SER A 284 3.37 -14.53 -22.80
C SER A 284 3.20 -15.32 -24.11
N PRO A 285 4.28 -15.57 -24.87
CA PRO A 285 4.26 -16.44 -26.05
C PRO A 285 3.88 -17.89 -25.73
N LEU A 286 4.08 -18.31 -24.48
CA LEU A 286 3.72 -19.64 -24.00
C LEU A 286 2.21 -19.80 -23.76
N GLN A 287 1.45 -18.71 -23.76
CA GLN A 287 0.01 -18.71 -23.51
C GLN A 287 -0.77 -18.05 -24.67
N PRO A 288 -0.61 -18.54 -25.92
CA PRO A 288 -1.17 -17.90 -27.11
C PRO A 288 -2.70 -17.86 -27.10
N LYS A 289 -3.36 -18.83 -26.45
CA LYS A 289 -4.82 -18.81 -26.27
C LYS A 289 -5.31 -17.67 -25.38
N GLN A 290 -4.50 -17.25 -24.40
CA GLN A 290 -4.84 -16.14 -23.50
C GLN A 290 -4.61 -14.80 -24.21
N VAL A 291 -3.47 -14.66 -24.89
CA VAL A 291 -3.16 -13.51 -25.76
C VAL A 291 -4.26 -13.33 -26.82
N GLY A 292 -4.67 -14.43 -27.46
CA GLY A 292 -5.68 -14.46 -28.52
C GLY A 292 -7.10 -14.02 -28.12
N LYS A 293 -7.37 -13.86 -26.81
CA LYS A 293 -8.62 -13.25 -26.32
C LYS A 293 -8.64 -11.74 -26.53
N TYR A 294 -7.47 -11.11 -26.50
CA TYR A 294 -7.31 -9.65 -26.56
C TYR A 294 -6.87 -9.17 -27.94
N TYR A 295 -6.01 -9.94 -28.61
CA TYR A 295 -5.44 -9.55 -29.90
C TYR A 295 -5.28 -10.74 -30.84
N LYS A 296 -5.68 -10.55 -32.10
CA LYS A 296 -5.42 -11.47 -33.20
C LYS A 296 -4.77 -10.69 -34.33
N PRO A 297 -3.62 -11.13 -34.87
CA PRO A 297 -3.02 -10.48 -36.02
C PRO A 297 -3.91 -10.67 -37.24
N GLU A 298 -3.99 -9.62 -38.06
CA GLU A 298 -4.67 -9.62 -39.35
C GLU A 298 -3.71 -9.25 -40.46
N ALA A 299 -3.94 -9.77 -41.66
CA ALA A 299 -3.15 -9.42 -42.82
C ALA A 299 -3.18 -7.91 -43.06
N ASP A 300 -2.04 -7.34 -43.47
CA ASP A 300 -1.82 -5.92 -43.72
C ASP A 300 -1.93 -4.97 -42.51
N TYR A 301 -2.15 -5.49 -41.30
CA TYR A 301 -2.08 -4.71 -40.06
C TYR A 301 -0.74 -4.93 -39.34
N PRO A 302 -0.30 -3.99 -38.49
CA PRO A 302 0.91 -4.18 -37.68
C PRO A 302 0.81 -5.44 -36.82
N ASN A 303 1.79 -6.34 -36.92
CA ASN A 303 1.82 -7.55 -36.11
C ASN A 303 2.49 -7.28 -34.74
N LEU A 304 1.68 -7.22 -33.69
CA LEU A 304 2.15 -7.01 -32.31
C LEU A 304 2.60 -8.28 -31.58
N LEU A 305 2.52 -9.46 -32.21
CA LEU A 305 3.04 -10.72 -31.65
C LEU A 305 4.54 -10.91 -31.89
N ARG A 306 5.32 -9.81 -31.85
CA ARG A 306 6.78 -9.87 -31.93
C ARG A 306 7.33 -10.11 -30.53
N VAL A 307 8.03 -11.23 -30.34
CA VAL A 307 8.72 -11.54 -29.08
C VAL A 307 9.86 -10.56 -28.90
N ASP A 308 9.88 -9.87 -27.77
CA ASP A 308 11.04 -9.10 -27.35
C ASP A 308 12.11 -10.09 -26.83
N PRO A 309 13.32 -10.12 -27.42
CA PRO A 309 14.38 -11.03 -26.98
C PRO A 309 14.83 -10.74 -25.54
N LYS A 310 14.48 -9.58 -25.00
CA LYS A 310 14.85 -9.16 -23.66
C LYS A 310 13.94 -9.74 -22.58
N THR A 311 12.64 -9.54 -22.74
CA THR A 311 11.63 -9.96 -21.76
C THR A 311 11.05 -11.33 -22.09
N ASN A 312 11.26 -11.83 -23.31
CA ASN A 312 10.60 -13.02 -23.86
C ASN A 312 9.07 -12.90 -23.86
N GLU A 313 8.56 -11.68 -24.06
CA GLU A 313 7.14 -11.34 -24.07
C GLU A 313 6.76 -10.54 -25.31
N TYR A 314 5.46 -10.52 -25.63
CA TYR A 314 4.89 -9.61 -26.61
C TYR A 314 4.68 -8.23 -25.98
N ASN A 315 5.75 -7.48 -25.73
CA ASN A 315 5.69 -6.18 -25.04
C ASN A 315 4.70 -5.20 -25.70
N SER A 316 4.55 -5.26 -27.02
CA SER A 316 3.58 -4.44 -27.74
C SER A 316 2.11 -4.83 -27.50
N VAL A 317 1.84 -6.06 -27.06
CA VAL A 317 0.52 -6.48 -26.56
C VAL A 317 0.33 -6.01 -25.12
N ALA A 318 1.36 -6.17 -24.26
CA ALA A 318 1.33 -5.73 -22.86
C ALA A 318 1.09 -4.23 -22.71
N ALA A 319 1.53 -3.41 -23.69
CA ALA A 319 1.30 -1.98 -23.76
C ALA A 319 -0.19 -1.58 -23.93
N PHE A 320 -1.08 -2.55 -24.19
CA PHE A 320 -2.52 -2.34 -24.23
C PHE A 320 -3.22 -2.98 -23.04
N ALA A 321 -4.36 -2.40 -22.67
CA ALA A 321 -5.30 -2.95 -21.70
C ALA A 321 -6.62 -3.32 -22.37
N GLY A 322 -7.02 -4.58 -22.23
CA GLY A 322 -8.24 -5.10 -22.82
C GLY A 322 -8.14 -5.32 -24.33
N LYS A 323 -9.28 -5.25 -25.00
CA LYS A 323 -9.40 -5.62 -26.42
C LYS A 323 -8.60 -4.69 -27.34
N MET A 324 -7.89 -5.29 -28.29
CA MET A 324 -7.13 -4.62 -29.34
C MET A 324 -7.81 -4.86 -30.69
N VAL A 325 -7.98 -3.82 -31.48
CA VAL A 325 -8.78 -3.85 -32.71
C VAL A 325 -7.93 -3.41 -33.90
N ASN A 326 -7.84 -4.27 -34.91
CA ASN A 326 -7.29 -3.91 -36.21
C ASN A 326 -8.30 -3.06 -36.97
N ARG A 327 -7.97 -1.80 -37.25
CA ARG A 327 -8.80 -0.92 -38.10
C ARG A 327 -7.97 0.18 -38.75
N PRO A 328 -8.35 0.66 -39.95
CA PRO A 328 -7.77 1.90 -40.46
C PRO A 328 -8.19 3.07 -39.56
N LEU A 329 -7.33 4.09 -39.50
CA LEU A 329 -7.76 5.40 -39.00
C LEU A 329 -8.76 6.02 -39.99
N LYS A 330 -9.81 6.64 -39.46
CA LYS A 330 -10.92 7.16 -40.26
C LYS A 330 -10.67 8.61 -40.67
N ASP A 331 -11.35 9.06 -41.72
CA ASP A 331 -11.34 10.47 -42.10
C ASP A 331 -11.74 11.37 -40.91
N GLY A 332 -10.99 12.46 -40.73
CA GLY A 332 -11.16 13.38 -39.61
C GLY A 332 -10.63 12.91 -38.26
N GLU A 333 -10.18 11.66 -38.13
CA GLU A 333 -9.58 11.17 -36.90
C GLU A 333 -8.23 11.87 -36.64
N GLU A 334 -8.03 12.30 -35.39
CA GLU A 334 -6.81 12.96 -34.95
C GLU A 334 -5.92 11.98 -34.20
N VAL A 335 -4.62 12.06 -34.44
CA VAL A 335 -3.60 11.35 -33.68
C VAL A 335 -2.53 12.31 -33.21
N PHE A 336 -1.84 11.98 -32.13
CA PHE A 336 -0.75 12.81 -31.61
C PHE A 336 0.39 11.97 -31.06
N ARG A 337 1.58 12.57 -31.04
CA ARG A 337 2.79 11.98 -30.47
C ARG A 337 3.66 13.08 -29.89
N PHE A 338 4.11 12.86 -28.66
CA PHE A 338 5.09 13.71 -28.01
C PHE A 338 6.50 13.31 -28.43
N PHE A 339 7.37 14.30 -28.52
CA PHE A 339 8.78 14.14 -28.87
C PHE A 339 9.58 15.27 -28.22
N GLY A 340 10.91 15.16 -28.17
CA GLY A 340 11.70 16.17 -27.51
C GLY A 340 13.17 15.82 -27.37
N PRO A 341 14.01 16.83 -27.10
CA PRO A 341 15.45 16.67 -26.98
C PRO A 341 15.81 15.79 -25.80
N GLY A 342 16.98 15.15 -25.89
CA GLY A 342 17.55 14.42 -24.77
C GLY A 342 17.80 15.34 -23.57
N ARG A 343 17.67 14.79 -22.36
CA ARG A 343 17.84 15.52 -21.10
C ARG A 343 18.17 14.58 -19.95
N THR A 344 18.43 15.15 -18.78
CA THR A 344 18.63 14.39 -17.55
C THR A 344 17.39 14.51 -16.67
N THR A 345 16.79 13.38 -16.33
CA THR A 345 15.70 13.30 -15.34
C THR A 345 16.19 12.43 -14.18
N HIS A 346 16.15 12.98 -12.96
CA HIS A 346 16.57 12.27 -11.74
C HIS A 346 18.00 11.67 -11.82
N GLY A 347 18.91 12.37 -12.49
CA GLY A 347 20.29 11.92 -12.68
C GLY A 347 20.48 10.86 -13.78
N VAL A 348 19.42 10.45 -14.48
CA VAL A 348 19.47 9.50 -15.59
C VAL A 348 19.37 10.25 -16.92
N LEU A 349 20.28 9.95 -17.84
CA LEU A 349 20.23 10.48 -19.21
C LEU A 349 19.07 9.82 -19.97
N VAL A 350 18.20 10.65 -20.52
CA VAL A 350 17.09 10.29 -21.40
C VAL A 350 17.45 10.78 -22.79
N ASP A 351 17.46 9.86 -23.76
CA ASP A 351 17.80 10.15 -25.15
C ASP A 351 16.75 11.04 -25.82
N GLU A 352 17.12 11.65 -26.93
CA GLU A 352 16.17 12.35 -27.80
C GLU A 352 15.09 11.38 -28.29
N SER A 353 13.85 11.85 -28.25
CA SER A 353 12.71 11.13 -28.80
C SER A 353 12.25 11.78 -30.10
N GLY A 354 12.08 10.98 -31.15
CA GLY A 354 11.69 11.44 -32.49
C GLY A 354 10.17 11.52 -32.70
N ALA A 355 9.77 12.41 -33.62
CA ALA A 355 8.37 12.68 -33.99
C ALA A 355 7.70 11.57 -34.82
N GLY A 356 8.44 10.60 -35.36
CA GLY A 356 7.94 9.59 -36.31
C GLY A 356 7.90 8.15 -35.81
N GLY A 357 7.85 7.90 -34.49
CA GLY A 357 7.75 6.52 -33.99
C GLY A 357 6.34 5.91 -34.14
N ALA A 358 6.17 4.68 -33.66
CA ALA A 358 5.00 3.86 -33.98
C ALA A 358 3.80 3.98 -33.03
N TRP A 359 4.00 4.60 -31.87
CA TRP A 359 2.98 4.78 -30.83
C TRP A 359 2.37 6.18 -30.93
N TRP A 360 1.04 6.23 -31.07
CA TRP A 360 0.26 7.45 -31.25
C TRP A 360 -0.93 7.46 -30.31
N GLY A 361 -1.20 8.58 -29.63
CA GLY A 361 -2.49 8.79 -28.98
C GLY A 361 -3.57 9.10 -30.02
N ILE A 362 -4.82 8.71 -29.76
CA ILE A 362 -5.97 9.05 -30.61
C ILE A 362 -6.80 10.13 -29.92
N GLY A 363 -7.30 11.08 -30.71
CA GLY A 363 -8.12 12.20 -30.26
C GLY A 363 -7.30 13.46 -30.02
N HIS A 364 -7.84 14.35 -29.19
CA HIS A 364 -7.19 15.62 -28.91
C HIS A 364 -5.92 15.43 -28.06
N PRO A 365 -4.83 16.17 -28.36
CA PRO A 365 -3.64 16.16 -27.53
C PRO A 365 -3.96 16.58 -26.07
N PRO A 366 -3.31 15.95 -25.06
CA PRO A 366 -3.43 16.34 -23.66
C PRO A 366 -3.14 17.82 -23.44
N LYS A 367 -3.90 18.46 -22.54
CA LYS A 367 -3.75 19.89 -22.26
C LYS A 367 -2.69 20.18 -21.19
N THR A 368 -2.34 19.17 -20.40
CA THR A 368 -1.40 19.28 -19.27
C THR A 368 -0.39 18.13 -19.28
N ALA A 369 0.79 18.40 -18.73
CA ALA A 369 1.83 17.39 -18.56
C ALA A 369 1.36 16.19 -17.74
N LYS A 370 0.60 16.44 -16.66
CA LYS A 370 0.00 15.39 -15.84
C LYS A 370 -0.89 14.47 -16.66
N GLU A 371 -1.80 15.04 -17.44
CA GLU A 371 -2.72 14.26 -18.27
C GLU A 371 -1.99 13.41 -19.30
N TRP A 372 -0.97 13.97 -19.94
CA TRP A 372 -0.12 13.24 -20.86
C TRP A 372 0.60 12.08 -20.18
N ARG A 373 1.33 12.36 -19.09
CA ARG A 373 2.09 11.33 -18.35
C ARG A 373 1.16 10.24 -17.85
N GLU A 374 0.09 10.59 -17.13
CA GLU A 374 -0.77 9.59 -16.49
C GLU A 374 -1.60 8.79 -17.49
N LYS A 375 -2.28 9.44 -18.45
CA LYS A 375 -3.22 8.74 -19.34
C LYS A 375 -2.55 8.08 -20.53
N ALA A 376 -1.53 8.72 -21.12
CA ALA A 376 -0.77 8.13 -22.23
C ALA A 376 0.38 7.25 -21.75
N ALA A 377 0.59 7.16 -20.43
CA ALA A 377 1.58 6.31 -19.78
C ALA A 377 3.01 6.43 -20.34
N VAL A 378 3.39 7.64 -20.75
CA VAL A 378 4.74 7.89 -21.29
C VAL A 378 5.70 8.13 -20.15
N LEU A 379 6.57 7.15 -19.85
CA LEU A 379 7.59 7.25 -18.82
C LEU A 379 8.57 8.39 -19.12
N ASP A 380 9.14 8.97 -18.06
CA ASP A 380 10.23 9.96 -18.16
C ASP A 380 11.43 9.40 -18.92
N SER A 381 11.67 8.10 -18.79
CA SER A 381 12.72 7.38 -19.51
C SER A 381 12.46 7.20 -21.01
N PHE A 382 11.24 7.43 -21.47
CA PHE A 382 10.85 7.31 -22.88
C PHE A 382 10.92 8.63 -23.61
N ASN A 383 10.60 9.73 -22.91
CA ASN A 383 10.49 11.05 -23.51
C ASN A 383 10.68 12.14 -22.45
N GLY A 384 11.58 13.07 -22.74
CA GLY A 384 11.87 14.24 -21.91
C GLY A 384 10.91 15.42 -22.06
N ASP A 385 9.84 15.34 -22.86
CA ASP A 385 8.93 16.45 -23.19
C ASP A 385 9.55 17.59 -24.02
N GLY A 386 8.69 18.51 -24.45
CA GLY A 386 9.00 19.82 -25.01
C GLY A 386 8.15 20.13 -26.24
N PHE A 387 7.72 19.08 -26.94
CA PHE A 387 7.07 19.18 -28.24
C PHE A 387 6.07 18.05 -28.46
N TYR A 388 5.10 18.30 -29.32
CA TYR A 388 4.28 17.24 -29.88
C TYR A 388 3.97 17.53 -31.35
N VAL A 389 3.71 16.46 -32.07
CA VAL A 389 3.15 16.50 -33.42
C VAL A 389 1.74 15.93 -33.34
N SER A 390 0.76 16.65 -33.89
CA SER A 390 -0.56 16.09 -34.15
C SER A 390 -0.71 15.85 -35.65
N ALA A 391 -1.54 14.89 -36.01
CA ALA A 391 -1.90 14.64 -37.39
C ALA A 391 -3.39 14.40 -37.51
N ARG A 392 -3.99 14.90 -38.59
CA ARG A 392 -5.38 14.61 -38.94
C ARG A 392 -5.40 13.77 -40.21
N VAL A 393 -6.24 12.74 -40.22
CA VAL A 393 -6.49 11.95 -41.43
C VAL A 393 -7.39 12.75 -42.37
N VAL A 394 -6.97 12.86 -43.63
CA VAL A 394 -7.73 13.50 -44.70
C VAL A 394 -8.08 12.47 -45.78
N GLY A 395 -9.38 12.25 -45.95
CA GLY A 395 -9.95 11.26 -46.87
C GLY A 395 -9.81 9.82 -46.38
N ASN A 396 -10.04 8.88 -47.29
CA ASN A 396 -10.17 7.45 -46.95
C ASN A 396 -8.86 6.65 -47.00
N ARG A 397 -7.72 7.31 -46.75
CA ARG A 397 -6.38 6.71 -46.86
C ARG A 397 -5.64 6.57 -45.53
N GLY A 398 -6.35 6.71 -44.41
CA GLY A 398 -5.76 6.58 -43.08
C GLY A 398 -5.02 5.25 -42.89
N PRO A 399 -3.90 5.25 -42.15
CA PRO A 399 -3.06 4.07 -41.99
C PRO A 399 -3.81 2.94 -41.28
N LYS A 400 -3.50 1.69 -41.66
CA LYS A 400 -3.92 0.49 -40.94
C LYS A 400 -3.23 0.43 -39.58
N ALA A 401 -4.00 0.43 -38.50
CA ALA A 401 -3.47 0.50 -37.15
C ALA A 401 -4.08 -0.57 -36.24
N VAL A 402 -3.37 -0.88 -35.16
CA VAL A 402 -3.95 -1.58 -34.01
C VAL A 402 -4.34 -0.55 -32.98
N VAL A 403 -5.63 -0.52 -32.61
CA VAL A 403 -6.20 0.48 -31.70
C VAL A 403 -6.66 -0.18 -30.41
N GLY A 404 -6.43 0.48 -29.28
CA GLY A 404 -6.87 0.02 -27.97
C GLY A 404 -6.55 1.00 -26.85
N THR A 405 -6.78 0.58 -25.62
CA THR A 405 -6.53 1.39 -24.42
C THR A 405 -5.07 1.26 -24.00
N VAL A 406 -4.43 2.35 -23.61
CA VAL A 406 -3.09 2.37 -23.01
C VAL A 406 -3.12 1.66 -21.66
N SER A 407 -2.23 0.68 -21.45
CA SER A 407 -2.06 0.04 -20.15
C SER A 407 -1.13 0.82 -19.22
N GLU A 408 -1.12 0.40 -17.96
CA GLU A 408 -0.18 0.91 -16.97
C GLU A 408 1.28 0.63 -17.36
N GLN A 409 2.15 1.56 -16.99
CA GLN A 409 3.59 1.50 -17.27
C GLN A 409 4.40 1.68 -16.01
N PHE A 410 5.55 1.01 -15.97
CA PHE A 410 6.46 0.99 -14.83
C PHE A 410 7.85 1.45 -15.27
N GLY A 411 8.43 2.38 -14.50
CA GLY A 411 9.77 2.90 -14.75
C GLY A 411 10.86 1.86 -14.50
N GLU A 412 11.48 1.35 -15.56
CA GLU A 412 12.66 0.47 -15.45
C GLU A 412 13.96 1.29 -15.35
N LYS A 413 14.20 2.16 -16.35
CA LYS A 413 15.43 2.99 -16.40
C LYS A 413 15.46 4.09 -15.34
N ILE A 414 14.29 4.61 -14.98
CA ILE A 414 14.11 5.57 -13.89
C ILE A 414 13.12 4.93 -12.91
N PRO A 415 13.62 4.23 -11.88
CA PRO A 415 12.79 3.47 -10.96
C PRO A 415 11.80 4.36 -10.18
N GLY A 416 10.70 3.75 -9.74
CA GLY A 416 9.71 4.40 -8.88
C GLY A 416 8.64 5.22 -9.62
N GLN A 417 8.69 5.26 -10.95
CA GLN A 417 7.61 5.82 -11.76
C GLN A 417 6.54 4.78 -12.08
N PHE A 418 5.28 5.18 -11.93
CA PHE A 418 4.11 4.44 -12.39
C PHE A 418 3.10 5.37 -12.99
N LEU A 419 2.58 4.96 -14.14
CA LEU A 419 1.59 5.70 -14.87
C LEU A 419 0.39 4.77 -15.13
N PRO A 420 -0.82 5.17 -14.73
CA PRO A 420 -1.98 4.27 -14.72
C PRO A 420 -2.52 3.94 -16.12
N GLY A 421 -2.19 4.70 -17.16
CA GLY A 421 -2.74 4.53 -18.50
C GLY A 421 -4.21 4.96 -18.59
N GLY A 422 -4.88 4.53 -19.67
CA GLY A 422 -6.31 4.78 -19.89
C GLY A 422 -6.66 5.69 -21.07
N ALA A 423 -5.70 6.30 -21.75
CA ALA A 423 -5.95 6.95 -23.03
C ALA A 423 -6.20 5.91 -24.14
N THR A 424 -6.76 6.36 -25.26
CA THR A 424 -6.83 5.56 -26.48
C THR A 424 -5.54 5.76 -27.29
N GLN A 425 -4.95 4.68 -27.79
CA GLN A 425 -3.76 4.72 -28.64
C GLN A 425 -3.93 3.90 -29.92
N ALA A 426 -3.18 4.28 -30.94
CA ALA A 426 -2.97 3.56 -32.18
C ALA A 426 -1.49 3.16 -32.29
N PHE A 427 -1.26 1.91 -32.70
CA PHE A 427 0.04 1.46 -33.16
C PHE A 427 0.02 1.33 -34.69
N PHE A 428 0.89 2.07 -35.37
CA PHE A 428 1.14 1.93 -36.80
C PHE A 428 2.51 2.51 -37.17
N PHE A 429 3.08 2.03 -38.28
CA PHE A 429 4.32 2.58 -38.83
C PHE A 429 4.01 3.55 -39.96
N LEU A 430 4.75 4.65 -40.00
CA LEU A 430 4.86 5.48 -41.22
C LEU A 430 5.79 4.78 -42.21
N ASP A 431 5.67 5.12 -43.50
CA ASP A 431 6.70 4.73 -44.48
C ASP A 431 8.07 5.20 -43.99
N LYS A 432 9.10 4.36 -44.16
CA LYS A 432 10.42 4.61 -43.59
C LYS A 432 11.01 5.94 -44.05
N ARG A 433 10.83 6.31 -45.33
CA ARG A 433 11.34 7.58 -45.85
C ARG A 433 10.59 8.75 -45.23
N PHE A 434 9.27 8.64 -45.11
CA PHE A 434 8.47 9.70 -44.49
C PHE A 434 8.74 9.82 -42.99
N GLN A 435 8.93 8.70 -42.28
CA GLN A 435 9.36 8.68 -40.88
C GLN A 435 10.66 9.48 -40.68
N ASP A 436 11.66 9.25 -41.53
CA ASP A 436 12.96 9.94 -41.42
C ASP A 436 12.80 11.45 -41.69
N ILE A 437 11.97 11.83 -42.67
CA ILE A 437 11.61 13.23 -42.94
C ILE A 437 10.91 13.86 -41.73
N LEU A 438 9.93 13.17 -41.14
CA LEU A 438 9.15 13.69 -40.01
C LEU A 438 10.03 13.88 -38.77
N ASN A 439 10.95 12.93 -38.50
CA ASN A 439 11.94 13.05 -37.45
C ASN A 439 12.86 14.25 -37.68
N GLN A 440 13.39 14.43 -38.89
CA GLN A 440 14.25 15.56 -39.21
C GLN A 440 13.52 16.91 -39.03
N ILE A 441 12.26 16.99 -39.45
CA ILE A 441 11.45 18.20 -39.26
C ILE A 441 11.20 18.45 -37.76
N GLY A 442 10.86 17.40 -37.01
CA GLY A 442 10.67 17.50 -35.56
C GLY A 442 11.94 18.00 -34.85
N HIS A 443 13.09 17.43 -35.18
CA HIS A 443 14.39 17.87 -34.66
C HIS A 443 14.68 19.35 -34.99
N ASN A 444 14.49 19.73 -36.25
CA ASN A 444 14.69 21.12 -36.67
C ASN A 444 13.70 22.08 -35.98
N PHE A 445 12.45 21.67 -35.79
CA PHE A 445 11.42 22.46 -35.10
C PHE A 445 11.77 22.66 -33.61
N ALA A 446 12.28 21.62 -32.96
CA ALA A 446 12.77 21.71 -31.59
C ALA A 446 13.90 22.75 -31.48
N ASN A 447 14.77 22.80 -32.49
CA ASN A 447 15.88 23.75 -32.63
C ASN A 447 15.50 25.12 -33.25
N GLY A 448 14.21 25.46 -33.31
CA GLY A 448 13.76 26.83 -33.65
C GLY A 448 13.36 27.06 -35.11
N ALA A 449 13.28 26.03 -35.94
CA ALA A 449 12.77 26.17 -37.30
C ALA A 449 11.27 26.54 -37.31
N LYS A 450 10.87 27.37 -38.29
CA LYS A 450 9.47 27.84 -38.44
C LYS A 450 8.54 26.86 -39.15
N ARG A 451 9.07 25.84 -39.84
CA ARG A 451 8.24 24.86 -40.55
C ARG A 451 7.50 24.00 -39.54
N SER A 452 6.19 24.18 -39.45
CA SER A 452 5.33 23.47 -38.50
C SER A 452 4.32 22.55 -39.15
N LYS A 453 4.29 22.41 -40.48
CA LYS A 453 3.35 21.54 -41.19
C LYS A 453 3.99 20.69 -42.30
N ILE A 454 3.48 19.48 -42.48
CA ILE A 454 3.82 18.56 -43.56
C ILE A 454 2.70 17.54 -43.76
N SER A 455 2.43 17.13 -45.00
CA SER A 455 1.46 16.07 -45.31
C SER A 455 2.18 14.81 -45.80
N ASP A 456 1.69 13.65 -45.38
CA ASP A 456 2.12 12.36 -45.93
C ASP A 456 1.28 12.04 -47.18
N PRO A 457 1.89 12.02 -48.38
CA PRO A 457 1.16 11.76 -49.61
C PRO A 457 0.60 10.33 -49.70
N LEU A 458 1.11 9.38 -48.90
CA LEU A 458 0.69 7.98 -48.90
C LEU A 458 -0.50 7.72 -47.99
N THR A 459 -0.48 8.28 -46.77
CA THR A 459 -1.46 7.97 -45.72
C THR A 459 -2.54 9.04 -45.52
N GLY A 460 -2.45 10.16 -46.26
CA GLY A 460 -3.40 11.27 -46.12
C GLY A 460 -3.32 11.98 -44.76
N LEU A 461 -2.27 11.74 -43.97
CA LEU A 461 -2.06 12.39 -42.69
C LEU A 461 -1.47 13.78 -42.90
N GLU A 462 -2.11 14.79 -42.32
CA GLU A 462 -1.61 16.17 -42.27
C GLU A 462 -1.05 16.48 -40.88
N PHE A 463 0.26 16.59 -40.77
CA PHE A 463 0.96 16.80 -39.51
C PHE A 463 1.13 18.29 -39.20
N THR A 464 0.93 18.64 -37.94
CA THR A 464 1.26 19.96 -37.37
C THR A 464 2.09 19.81 -36.10
N PHE A 465 3.16 20.60 -35.98
CA PHE A 465 4.09 20.60 -34.85
C PHE A 465 3.79 21.74 -33.87
N TYR A 466 3.90 21.43 -32.58
CA TYR A 466 3.57 22.33 -31.49
C TYR A 466 4.60 22.24 -30.37
N ARG A 467 4.69 23.33 -29.60
CA ARG A 467 5.43 23.41 -28.33
C ARG A 467 4.45 23.21 -27.19
N THR A 468 4.82 22.41 -26.20
CA THR A 468 3.95 22.18 -25.03
C THR A 468 3.92 23.37 -24.09
N GLY A 469 5.07 24.00 -23.88
CA GLY A 469 5.25 25.09 -22.91
C GLY A 469 5.19 24.62 -21.46
N TRP A 470 5.21 23.30 -21.21
CA TRP A 470 5.15 22.75 -19.86
C TRP A 470 6.50 22.84 -19.15
N THR A 471 6.46 23.21 -17.87
CA THR A 471 7.65 23.28 -16.99
C THR A 471 7.68 22.13 -15.98
N ASP A 472 6.60 21.36 -15.89
CA ASP A 472 6.33 20.37 -14.86
C ASP A 472 6.25 18.94 -15.42
N ALA A 473 6.69 18.71 -16.66
CA ALA A 473 6.49 17.42 -17.31
C ALA A 473 7.45 16.32 -16.87
N ASN A 474 8.62 16.66 -16.32
CA ASN A 474 9.69 15.71 -16.09
C ASN A 474 9.95 15.45 -14.61
N GLY A 475 9.99 14.18 -14.24
CA GLY A 475 10.40 13.76 -12.89
C GLY A 475 9.42 14.16 -11.78
N ILE A 476 8.16 14.44 -12.15
CA ILE A 476 7.10 14.89 -11.24
C ILE A 476 5.96 13.88 -11.21
N TRP A 477 5.46 13.47 -12.38
CA TRP A 477 4.25 12.67 -12.49
C TRP A 477 4.53 11.17 -12.40
N GLY A 478 3.71 10.47 -11.61
CA GLY A 478 3.83 9.03 -11.43
C GLY A 478 4.85 8.57 -10.39
N TYR A 479 5.47 9.49 -9.64
CA TYR A 479 6.39 9.15 -8.56
C TYR A 479 5.72 9.30 -7.19
N LEU A 480 6.04 8.42 -6.25
CA LEU A 480 5.57 8.53 -4.86
C LEU A 480 6.28 9.65 -4.08
N ARG A 481 7.52 10.00 -4.46
CA ARG A 481 8.32 11.15 -3.97
C ARG A 481 9.27 11.63 -5.06
N ALA A 482 9.60 12.93 -5.10
CA ALA A 482 10.70 13.45 -5.93
C ALA A 482 12.06 12.90 -5.40
N PRO A 483 12.98 12.42 -6.24
CA PRO A 483 14.16 11.71 -5.76
C PRO A 483 15.25 12.68 -5.30
N GLY A 484 15.59 12.54 -4.02
CA GLY A 484 16.92 12.75 -3.49
C GLY A 484 17.66 11.42 -3.38
N THR A 485 18.98 11.47 -3.53
CA THR A 485 19.96 10.39 -3.72
C THR A 485 19.88 9.19 -2.76
N THR A 486 19.84 8.01 -3.40
CA THR A 486 20.43 6.69 -3.07
C THR A 486 20.21 6.09 -1.67
N THR A 487 19.54 4.93 -1.58
CA THR A 487 19.88 3.87 -0.60
C THR A 487 19.29 2.52 -1.04
N THR A 488 20.13 1.49 -0.93
CA THR A 488 19.87 0.08 -1.29
C THR A 488 19.08 -0.63 -0.19
N GLN A 489 18.08 -1.44 -0.55
CA GLN A 489 17.32 -2.31 0.36
C GLN A 489 17.69 -3.78 0.17
N THR A 490 17.68 -4.53 1.28
CA THR A 490 17.63 -6.00 1.32
C THR A 490 16.18 -6.43 1.54
N ALA A 491 15.83 -7.55 0.93
CA ALA A 491 14.51 -7.96 0.51
C ALA A 491 13.91 -9.13 1.35
N ARG A 492 12.64 -9.04 1.81
CA ARG A 492 11.73 -10.20 2.06
C ARG A 492 10.22 -9.96 1.71
N VAL A 493 9.86 -10.51 0.55
CA VAL A 493 8.60 -11.06 -0.05
C VAL A 493 7.36 -11.42 0.83
N GLY A 494 6.18 -11.01 0.30
CA GLY A 494 4.87 -11.75 0.26
C GLY A 494 3.66 -11.04 0.89
N SER A 495 2.44 -10.88 0.34
CA SER A 495 1.77 -11.28 -0.91
C SER A 495 0.54 -10.37 -1.18
N ARG A 496 0.25 -10.11 -2.47
CA ARG A 496 -0.85 -9.33 -3.13
C ARG A 496 -2.27 -9.93 -2.89
N GLU A 497 -3.46 -9.43 -3.29
CA GLU A 497 -3.97 -8.50 -4.32
C GLU A 497 -5.52 -8.39 -4.09
N GLN A 498 -6.19 -7.25 -4.35
CA GLN A 498 -7.59 -7.21 -4.87
C GLN A 498 -8.03 -5.77 -5.23
N ALA A 499 -7.99 -5.45 -6.52
CA ALA A 499 -8.88 -4.50 -7.20
C ALA A 499 -8.64 -4.65 -8.71
N THR A 500 -9.56 -5.32 -9.40
CA THR A 500 -9.46 -5.64 -10.83
C THR A 500 -10.57 -4.92 -11.59
N LYS A 501 -10.25 -4.26 -12.70
CA LYS A 501 -11.25 -3.83 -13.69
C LYS A 501 -11.00 -4.59 -14.99
N HIS A 502 -11.89 -5.52 -15.34
CA HIS A 502 -11.91 -6.11 -16.67
C HIS A 502 -12.57 -5.12 -17.63
N ASN A 503 -11.85 -4.69 -18.68
CA ASN A 503 -12.36 -3.79 -19.70
C ASN A 503 -12.64 -4.58 -20.99
N GLU A 504 -13.90 -4.91 -21.25
CA GLU A 504 -14.32 -5.73 -22.41
C GLU A 504 -14.54 -4.91 -23.70
N GLN A 505 -14.42 -3.58 -23.63
CA GLN A 505 -14.68 -2.64 -24.73
C GLN A 505 -13.54 -1.64 -24.89
N VAL A 506 -13.28 -1.22 -26.14
CA VAL A 506 -12.36 -0.09 -26.42
C VAL A 506 -13.08 1.19 -26.04
N VAL A 507 -12.60 1.87 -25.00
CA VAL A 507 -13.15 3.16 -24.58
C VAL A 507 -12.50 4.24 -25.44
N ILE A 508 -13.28 4.79 -26.38
CA ILE A 508 -12.90 5.99 -27.14
C ILE A 508 -13.48 7.16 -26.36
N HIS A 509 -12.63 7.90 -25.66
CA HIS A 509 -13.04 9.18 -25.09
C HIS A 509 -12.92 10.25 -26.17
N PRO A 510 -14.00 11.00 -26.50
CA PRO A 510 -13.91 12.15 -27.39
C PRO A 510 -12.99 13.24 -26.84
#